data_AF-A0A1A6A576-F1
#
_entry.id   AF-A0A1A6A576-F1
#
_cell.length_a   1.000
_cell.length_b   1.000
_cell.length_c   1.000
_cell.angle_alpha   90.00
_cell.angle_beta   90.00
_cell.angle_gamma   90.00
#
_symmetry.space_group_name_H-M   'P 1'
#
loop_
_entity.id
_entity.type
_entity.pdbx_description
1 polymer ?
#
loop_
_entity_poly.entity_id
_entity_poly.type
_entity_poly.pdbx_seq_one_letter_code
_entity_poly.pdbx_strand_id
1 'polypeptide(L)'
;MSCYIYSNDSYAPIPFPCNTVNGSANLITGQVSYSSYGYEPAQSATQGFLVLFCVGFAAQLLLSIYWKCWWTIPTLVAGTAIECVGWGGRLWSIYSWYWDINEGGYWYSQFGAFIMQICCLVIAPTFFSAANYLLFGRIIENAGPEYSSLHTQSSSTIFVIADIVCLVIQAAGGGIAGTAGDSQGANTGAYIMTGGVVVQLVVTVLFIALFCEWLWRRKHFSPAKKQYNPFARFYRKRNHTKRNNRNTVNNTENASFNEGVDSSGTAMEQLPSSRWQKDKSRTNSSTSPLNTLHGNDNAPVNVTAHRLSERQINLMVGLISAGTLLIVIRSFYRSVELSNGWEGPIATNEPLFLGLDGALMFIFVYLYAFIHPGLAFGRRLF
;
A
#
# COMPACT_ATOMS: atom_id res chain seq x y z
N MET A 1 -1.91 39.22 28.26
CA MET A 1 -0.71 39.76 28.94
C MET A 1 -0.09 40.79 28.01
N SER A 2 0.20 42.00 28.50
CA SER A 2 0.87 43.03 27.71
C SER A 2 2.34 42.63 27.53
N CYS A 3 2.81 42.56 26.29
CA CYS A 3 4.23 42.34 26.04
C CYS A 3 4.97 43.67 25.94
N TYR A 4 6.26 43.61 26.25
CA TYR A 4 7.18 44.73 26.25
C TYR A 4 8.40 44.34 25.42
N ILE A 5 8.87 45.25 24.59
CA ILE A 5 10.17 45.13 23.92
C ILE A 5 11.21 45.67 24.89
N TYR A 6 12.23 44.87 25.19
CA TYR A 6 13.36 45.28 26.02
C TYR A 6 14.53 45.67 25.12
N SER A 7 14.92 46.94 25.17
CA SER A 7 16.16 47.44 24.55
C SER A 7 16.86 48.36 25.55
N ASN A 8 18.09 47.99 25.93
CA ASN A 8 19.07 48.73 26.76
C ASN A 8 18.47 49.95 27.49
N ASP A 9 17.73 49.68 28.57
CA ASP A 9 17.16 50.63 29.54
C ASP A 9 15.82 51.33 29.20
N SER A 10 15.08 50.89 28.18
CA SER A 10 13.72 51.41 27.91
C SER A 10 12.69 50.30 27.63
N TYR A 11 11.47 50.49 28.16
CA TYR A 11 10.32 49.62 27.91
C TYR A 11 9.30 50.37 27.06
N ALA A 12 8.97 49.82 25.90
CA ALA A 12 7.86 50.30 25.08
C ALA A 12 6.70 49.29 25.19
N PRO A 13 5.50 49.70 25.66
CA PRO A 13 4.33 48.85 25.66
C PRO A 13 3.90 48.61 24.21
N ILE A 14 3.75 47.35 23.84
CA ILE A 14 3.30 46.99 22.50
C ILE A 14 1.78 47.24 22.46
N PRO A 15 1.24 47.94 21.45
CA PRO A 15 -0.16 48.34 21.41
C PRO A 15 -1.14 47.17 21.15
N PHE A 16 -0.64 45.94 21.01
CA PHE A 16 -1.42 44.72 20.78
C PHE A 16 -1.11 43.65 21.85
N PRO A 17 -2.12 42.84 22.25
CA PRO A 17 -1.92 41.78 23.22
C PRO A 17 -0.92 40.75 22.68
N CYS A 18 -0.01 40.32 23.53
CA CYS A 18 0.91 39.25 23.19
C CYS A 18 0.13 37.95 23.08
N ASN A 19 -0.01 37.43 21.87
CA ASN A 19 -0.61 36.13 21.66
C ASN A 19 0.52 35.11 21.54
N THR A 20 0.71 34.32 22.58
CA THR A 20 1.75 33.28 22.60
C THR A 20 1.41 32.11 21.68
N VAL A 21 0.20 32.06 21.09
CA VAL A 21 -0.26 30.86 20.36
C VAL A 21 -1.05 31.13 19.07
N ASN A 22 -1.57 32.34 18.80
CA ASN A 22 -2.26 32.62 17.53
C ASN A 22 -1.80 33.93 16.89
N GLY A 23 -0.78 33.82 16.05
CA GLY A 23 -0.24 34.93 15.27
C GLY A 23 0.75 35.77 16.06
N SER A 24 2.04 35.71 15.67
CA SER A 24 3.03 36.64 16.21
C SER A 24 2.99 37.91 15.38
N ALA A 25 2.72 39.04 16.02
CA ALA A 25 2.84 40.34 15.38
C ALA A 25 4.33 40.67 15.23
N ASN A 26 4.74 40.94 14.00
CA ASN A 26 6.07 41.45 13.72
C ASN A 26 6.20 42.85 14.36
N LEU A 27 7.16 43.00 15.26
CA LEU A 27 7.41 44.19 16.05
C LEU A 27 7.91 45.38 15.20
N ILE A 28 8.38 45.12 13.98
CA ILE A 28 8.88 46.12 13.03
C ILE A 28 7.77 46.54 12.05
N THR A 29 7.04 45.59 11.46
CA THR A 29 6.03 45.88 10.41
C THR A 29 4.60 45.95 10.94
N GLY A 30 4.34 45.49 12.16
CA GLY A 30 3.00 45.36 12.75
C GLY A 30 2.13 44.27 12.11
N GLN A 31 2.66 43.52 11.13
CA GLN A 31 1.93 42.45 10.47
C GLN A 31 1.88 41.18 11.33
N VAL A 32 0.71 40.53 11.40
CA VAL A 32 0.52 39.28 12.15
C VAL A 32 0.69 38.10 11.20
N SER A 33 1.68 37.24 11.49
CA SER A 33 1.87 35.97 10.77
C SER A 33 1.46 34.79 11.65
N TYR A 34 0.64 33.91 11.10
CA TYR A 34 0.17 32.70 11.77
C TYR A 34 1.14 31.53 11.57
N SER A 35 1.17 30.63 12.56
CA SER A 35 1.85 29.33 12.43
C SER A 35 1.24 28.54 11.26
N SER A 36 2.03 27.75 10.55
CA SER A 36 1.56 26.84 9.48
C SER A 36 0.45 25.88 9.96
N TYR A 37 0.38 25.62 11.27
CA TYR A 37 -0.66 24.80 11.89
C TYR A 37 -1.93 25.57 12.29
N GLY A 38 -1.83 26.89 12.48
CA GLY A 38 -2.88 27.72 13.06
C GLY A 38 -3.22 27.42 14.54
N TYR A 39 -2.37 26.64 15.22
CA TYR A 39 -2.38 26.36 16.66
C TYR A 39 -0.97 26.02 17.14
N GLU A 40 -0.74 25.93 18.45
CA GLU A 40 0.47 25.37 19.05
C GLU A 40 0.35 23.84 19.16
N PRO A 41 1.14 23.04 18.42
CA PRO A 41 1.04 21.60 18.46
C PRO A 41 1.49 21.03 19.80
N ALA A 42 0.68 20.13 20.37
CA ALA A 42 1.01 19.35 21.55
C ALA A 42 2.23 18.45 21.31
N GLN A 43 3.35 18.85 21.88
CA GLN A 43 4.62 18.13 21.80
C GLN A 43 4.53 16.72 22.39
N SER A 44 3.89 16.58 23.56
CA SER A 44 3.75 15.29 24.26
C SER A 44 2.90 14.29 23.48
N ALA A 45 1.79 14.74 22.88
CA ALA A 45 0.95 13.90 22.03
C ALA A 45 1.71 13.44 20.78
N THR A 46 2.45 14.35 20.14
CA THR A 46 3.25 14.06 18.95
C THR A 46 4.35 13.01 19.25
N GLN A 47 5.08 13.17 20.35
CA GLN A 47 6.08 12.20 20.79
C GLN A 47 5.44 10.85 21.13
N GLY A 48 4.29 10.85 21.80
CA GLY A 48 3.53 9.64 22.12
C GLY A 48 3.16 8.84 20.86
N PHE A 49 2.55 9.49 19.87
CA PHE A 49 2.22 8.84 18.61
C PHE A 49 3.47 8.33 17.87
N LEU A 50 4.54 9.12 17.80
CA LEU A 50 5.79 8.69 17.16
C LEU A 50 6.35 7.42 17.79
N VAL A 51 6.43 7.36 19.12
CA VAL A 51 6.92 6.16 19.83
C VAL A 51 6.01 4.96 19.55
N LEU A 52 4.69 5.14 19.59
CA LEU A 52 3.72 4.08 19.30
C LEU A 52 3.86 3.56 17.86
N PHE A 53 3.99 4.44 16.87
CA PHE A 53 4.21 4.00 15.49
C PHE A 53 5.57 3.33 15.29
N CYS A 54 6.64 3.76 15.96
CA CYS A 54 7.94 3.09 15.93
C CYS A 54 7.87 1.67 16.52
N VAL A 55 7.15 1.50 17.63
CA VAL A 55 6.89 0.17 18.22
C VAL A 55 6.04 -0.68 17.26
N GLY A 56 5.00 -0.09 16.68
CA GLY A 56 4.16 -0.75 15.68
C GLY A 56 4.95 -1.18 14.44
N PHE A 57 5.85 -0.35 13.94
CA PHE A 57 6.75 -0.65 12.81
C PHE A 57 7.65 -1.84 13.13
N ALA A 58 8.31 -1.83 14.30
CA ALA A 58 9.14 -2.94 14.74
C ALA A 58 8.32 -4.24 14.87
N ALA A 59 7.14 -4.17 15.49
CA ALA A 59 6.25 -5.32 15.62
C ALA A 59 5.83 -5.89 14.26
N GLN A 60 5.39 -5.03 13.33
CA GLN A 60 4.97 -5.45 11.99
C GLN A 60 6.14 -6.03 11.18
N LEU A 61 7.33 -5.45 11.28
CA LEU A 61 8.52 -5.97 10.61
C LEU A 61 8.91 -7.35 11.15
N LEU A 62 8.97 -7.50 12.47
CA LEU A 62 9.29 -8.77 13.13
C LEU A 62 8.25 -9.86 12.81
N LEU A 63 6.96 -9.53 12.86
CA LEU A 63 5.88 -10.45 12.48
C LEU A 63 5.96 -10.84 10.99
N SER A 64 6.21 -9.87 10.11
CA SER A 64 6.35 -10.11 8.67
C SER A 64 7.49 -11.09 8.38
N ILE A 65 8.65 -10.93 9.05
CA ILE A 65 9.82 -11.81 8.92
C ILE A 65 9.55 -13.19 9.53
N TYR A 66 9.02 -13.24 10.76
CA TYR A 66 8.77 -14.49 11.49
C TYR A 66 7.78 -15.41 10.76
N TRP A 67 6.74 -14.82 10.18
CA TRP A 67 5.71 -15.54 9.42
C TRP A 67 6.04 -15.66 7.92
N LYS A 68 7.17 -15.11 7.46
CA LYS A 68 7.60 -15.08 6.05
C LYS A 68 6.53 -14.52 5.10
N CYS A 69 5.71 -13.58 5.58
CA CYS A 69 4.66 -12.95 4.81
C CYS A 69 5.25 -11.80 3.98
N TRP A 70 6.01 -12.09 2.93
CA TRP A 70 6.75 -11.06 2.17
C TRP A 70 5.87 -9.94 1.57
N TRP A 71 4.57 -10.17 1.40
CA TRP A 71 3.63 -9.18 0.89
C TRP A 71 3.23 -8.11 1.93
N THR A 72 3.38 -8.37 3.23
CA THR A 72 3.10 -7.39 4.29
C THR A 72 4.21 -6.35 4.42
N ILE A 73 5.41 -6.64 3.91
CA ILE A 73 6.54 -5.70 3.92
C ILE A 73 6.26 -4.47 3.05
N PRO A 74 6.00 -4.59 1.73
CA PRO A 74 5.74 -3.43 0.88
C PRO A 74 4.39 -2.76 1.16
N THR A 75 3.56 -3.29 2.05
CA THR A 75 2.25 -2.73 2.42
C THR A 75 2.24 -2.25 3.87
N LEU A 76 2.01 -3.13 4.85
CA LEU A 76 1.90 -2.77 6.26
C LEU A 76 3.18 -2.14 6.83
N VAL A 77 4.35 -2.73 6.53
CA VAL A 77 5.63 -2.21 7.06
C VAL A 77 6.00 -0.89 6.39
N ALA A 78 5.82 -0.77 5.07
CA ALA A 78 6.03 0.49 4.37
C ALA A 78 5.09 1.60 4.87
N GLY A 79 3.79 1.31 5.01
CA GLY A 79 2.81 2.28 5.53
C GLY A 79 3.13 2.74 6.96
N THR A 80 3.49 1.81 7.85
CA THR A 80 3.91 2.16 9.23
C THR A 80 5.20 2.96 9.27
N ALA A 81 6.17 2.66 8.40
CA ALA A 81 7.39 3.46 8.29
C ALA A 81 7.07 4.90 7.86
N ILE A 82 6.17 5.08 6.91
CA ILE A 82 5.76 6.41 6.43
C ILE A 82 5.00 7.16 7.53
N GLU A 83 4.14 6.50 8.32
CA GLU A 83 3.55 7.11 9.52
C GLU A 83 4.64 7.61 10.49
N CYS A 84 5.68 6.80 10.78
CA CYS A 84 6.80 7.23 11.64
C CYS A 84 7.48 8.49 11.09
N VAL A 85 7.71 8.57 9.76
CA VAL A 85 8.29 9.76 9.13
C VAL A 85 7.34 10.96 9.24
N GLY A 86 6.02 10.75 9.10
CA GLY A 86 5.03 11.82 9.25
C GLY A 86 5.00 12.41 10.66
N TRP A 87 4.94 11.56 11.69
CA TRP A 87 5.00 11.99 13.09
C TRP A 87 6.38 12.56 13.47
N GLY A 88 7.45 12.01 12.90
CA GLY A 88 8.80 12.55 13.01
C GLY A 88 8.92 13.95 12.40
N GLY A 89 8.28 14.19 11.26
CA GLY A 89 8.21 15.51 10.62
C GLY A 89 7.43 16.52 11.43
N ARG A 90 6.34 16.10 12.08
CA ARG A 90 5.62 16.95 13.04
C ARG A 90 6.52 17.35 14.20
N LEU A 91 7.21 16.37 14.79
CA LEU A 91 8.12 16.62 15.91
C LEU A 91 9.30 17.51 15.52
N TRP A 92 9.88 17.29 14.34
CA TRP A 92 10.91 18.15 13.77
C TRP A 92 10.38 19.58 13.62
N SER A 93 9.19 19.74 13.02
CA SER A 93 8.59 21.06 12.82
C SER A 93 8.48 21.81 14.14
N ILE A 94 7.98 21.18 15.19
CA ILE A 94 7.88 21.77 16.55
C ILE A 94 9.25 22.19 17.08
N TYR A 95 10.28 21.35 16.96
CA TYR A 95 11.63 21.69 17.46
C TYR A 95 12.37 22.74 16.62
N SER A 96 11.98 22.93 15.36
CA SER A 96 12.57 23.94 14.49
C SER A 96 11.99 25.33 14.71
N TRP A 97 11.14 25.50 15.72
CA TRP A 97 10.59 26.79 16.07
C TRP A 97 11.67 27.65 16.69
N TYR A 98 12.06 28.70 15.97
CA TYR A 98 12.96 29.72 16.48
C TYR A 98 12.31 31.09 16.38
N TRP A 99 12.69 31.97 17.31
CA TRP A 99 12.24 33.34 17.39
C TRP A 99 13.44 34.24 17.11
N ASP A 100 13.33 35.12 16.12
CA ASP A 100 14.40 36.06 15.78
C ASP A 100 13.94 37.52 15.97
N ILE A 101 14.60 38.22 16.90
CA ILE A 101 14.33 39.63 17.18
C ILE A 101 14.71 40.55 16.02
N ASN A 102 15.75 40.20 15.25
CA ASN A 102 16.32 41.07 14.21
C ASN A 102 15.37 41.21 13.02
N GLU A 103 14.47 40.25 12.84
CA GLU A 103 13.45 40.32 11.80
C GLU A 103 12.12 40.86 12.34
N GLY A 104 12.04 41.14 13.64
CA GLY A 104 10.86 41.71 14.29
C GLY A 104 10.14 40.74 15.22
N GLY A 105 10.83 39.71 15.71
CA GLY A 105 10.35 38.90 16.82
C GLY A 105 9.15 38.02 16.47
N TYR A 106 9.22 37.29 15.37
CA TYR A 106 8.20 36.31 14.98
C TYR A 106 8.74 34.88 15.01
N TRP A 107 7.81 33.94 15.19
CA TRP A 107 8.09 32.51 15.24
C TRP A 107 8.20 31.95 13.83
N TYR A 108 9.35 31.38 13.54
CA TYR A 108 9.61 30.68 12.30
C TYR A 108 9.47 29.19 12.48
N SER A 109 8.74 28.55 11.57
CA SER A 109 8.73 27.09 11.43
C SER A 109 9.26 26.72 10.05
N GLN A 110 10.06 25.66 9.97
CA GLN A 110 10.47 25.15 8.67
C GLN A 110 9.27 24.54 7.96
N PHE A 111 8.76 25.25 6.96
CA PHE A 111 7.59 24.83 6.17
C PHE A 111 7.79 23.44 5.54
N GLY A 112 9.02 23.09 5.15
CA GLY A 112 9.35 21.76 4.66
C GLY A 112 9.07 20.62 5.65
N ALA A 113 9.29 20.83 6.97
CA ALA A 113 8.99 19.82 7.99
C ALA A 113 7.47 19.63 8.17
N PHE A 114 6.70 20.71 8.06
CA PHE A 114 5.23 20.68 8.04
C PHE A 114 4.70 19.93 6.80
N ILE A 115 5.25 20.22 5.62
CA ILE A 115 4.89 19.52 4.39
C ILE A 115 5.28 18.04 4.46
N MET A 116 6.45 17.72 5.00
CA MET A 116 6.87 16.33 5.21
C MET A 116 5.85 15.56 6.07
N GLN A 117 5.41 16.17 7.19
CA GLN A 117 4.35 15.59 8.01
C GLN A 117 3.10 15.30 7.17
N ILE A 118 2.54 16.30 6.50
CA ILE A 118 1.24 16.15 5.84
C ILE A 118 1.33 15.19 4.66
N CYS A 119 2.39 15.26 3.86
CA CYS A 119 2.63 14.33 2.75
C CYS A 119 2.72 12.88 3.24
N CYS A 120 3.55 12.61 4.25
CA CYS A 120 3.73 11.25 4.76
C CYS A 120 2.43 10.71 5.38
N LEU A 121 1.74 11.50 6.20
CA LEU A 121 0.47 11.07 6.77
C LEU A 121 -0.60 10.89 5.69
N VAL A 122 -0.67 11.71 4.66
CA VAL A 122 -1.63 11.49 3.56
C VAL A 122 -1.33 10.20 2.77
N ILE A 123 -0.04 9.89 2.55
CA ILE A 123 0.42 8.75 1.74
C ILE A 123 0.28 7.41 2.47
N ALA A 124 0.57 7.34 3.78
CA ALA A 124 0.65 6.08 4.52
C ALA A 124 -0.62 5.19 4.46
N PRO A 125 -1.86 5.73 4.58
CA PRO A 125 -3.08 4.93 4.50
C PRO A 125 -3.29 4.20 3.18
N THR A 126 -2.69 4.68 2.08
CA THR A 126 -2.78 4.02 0.77
C THR A 126 -2.11 2.64 0.80
N PHE A 127 -1.07 2.48 1.63
CA PHE A 127 -0.41 1.21 1.82
C PHE A 127 -1.26 0.26 2.69
N PHE A 128 -2.02 0.82 3.62
CA PHE A 128 -2.98 0.07 4.44
C PHE A 128 -4.19 -0.39 3.62
N SER A 129 -4.72 0.43 2.69
CA SER A 129 -5.75 0.00 1.75
C SER A 129 -5.24 -1.08 0.80
N ALA A 130 -4.00 -0.94 0.28
CA ALA A 130 -3.36 -1.98 -0.52
C ALA A 130 -3.24 -3.31 0.25
N ALA A 131 -2.93 -3.28 1.55
CA ALA A 131 -2.92 -4.47 2.40
C ALA A 131 -4.31 -5.14 2.48
N ASN A 132 -5.38 -4.36 2.68
CA ASN A 132 -6.76 -4.86 2.69
C ASN A 132 -7.12 -5.53 1.35
N TYR A 133 -6.75 -4.91 0.22
CA TYR A 133 -7.06 -5.43 -1.12
C TYR A 133 -6.35 -6.77 -1.40
N LEU A 134 -5.07 -6.87 -1.03
CA LEU A 134 -4.31 -8.11 -1.16
C LEU A 134 -4.86 -9.20 -0.25
N LEU A 135 -5.16 -8.86 1.00
CA LEU A 135 -5.74 -9.79 1.97
C LEU A 135 -7.10 -10.31 1.48
N PHE A 136 -7.96 -9.43 0.96
CA PHE A 136 -9.24 -9.81 0.39
C PHE A 136 -9.09 -10.79 -0.78
N GLY A 137 -8.17 -10.52 -1.70
CA GLY A 137 -7.87 -11.43 -2.81
C GLY A 137 -7.49 -12.82 -2.31
N ARG A 138 -6.61 -12.90 -1.30
CA ARG A 138 -6.21 -14.18 -0.70
C ARG A 138 -7.34 -14.90 0.02
N ILE A 139 -8.25 -14.18 0.67
CA ILE A 139 -9.42 -14.79 1.31
C ILE A 139 -10.34 -15.43 0.26
N ILE A 140 -10.64 -14.73 -0.83
CA ILE A 140 -11.53 -15.26 -1.88
C ILE A 140 -10.92 -16.51 -2.53
N GLU A 141 -9.60 -16.53 -2.79
CA GLU A 141 -8.91 -17.71 -3.34
C GLU A 141 -9.12 -18.96 -2.49
N ASN A 142 -9.13 -18.81 -1.16
CA ASN A 142 -9.25 -19.93 -0.22
C ASN A 142 -10.69 -20.27 0.18
N ALA A 143 -11.58 -19.28 0.22
CA ALA A 143 -12.98 -19.44 0.65
C ALA A 143 -13.90 -19.90 -0.51
N GLY A 144 -13.47 -19.73 -1.77
CA GLY A 144 -14.24 -20.08 -2.95
C GLY A 144 -14.33 -18.91 -3.93
N PRO A 145 -13.63 -18.97 -5.09
CA PRO A 145 -13.66 -17.92 -6.10
C PRO A 145 -15.06 -17.65 -6.68
N GLU A 146 -15.96 -18.62 -6.58
CA GLU A 146 -17.30 -18.64 -7.19
C GLU A 146 -18.23 -17.54 -6.65
N TYR A 147 -17.98 -17.02 -5.44
CA TYR A 147 -18.83 -16.01 -4.82
C TYR A 147 -18.47 -14.56 -5.20
N SER A 148 -17.41 -14.33 -5.97
CA SER A 148 -16.98 -12.99 -6.41
C SER A 148 -17.30 -12.74 -7.89
N SER A 149 -17.91 -11.59 -8.20
CA SER A 149 -18.23 -11.18 -9.59
C SER A 149 -16.99 -10.82 -10.42
N LEU A 150 -15.96 -10.28 -9.77
CA LEU A 150 -14.66 -10.03 -10.40
C LEU A 150 -13.67 -11.14 -10.04
N HIS A 151 -12.86 -11.54 -11.01
CA HIS A 151 -11.85 -12.56 -10.81
C HIS A 151 -10.82 -12.10 -9.76
N THR A 152 -10.61 -12.94 -8.75
CA THR A 152 -9.97 -12.63 -7.49
C THR A 152 -8.64 -11.88 -7.58
N GLN A 153 -7.75 -12.29 -8.48
CA GLN A 153 -6.44 -11.63 -8.63
C GLN A 153 -6.51 -10.31 -9.41
N SER A 154 -7.51 -10.15 -10.27
CA SER A 154 -7.71 -8.92 -11.05
C SER A 154 -8.29 -7.80 -10.19
N SER A 155 -9.23 -8.10 -9.29
CA SER A 155 -9.84 -7.10 -8.41
C SER A 155 -8.78 -6.39 -7.58
N SER A 156 -7.96 -7.14 -6.84
CA SER A 156 -6.91 -6.55 -6.00
C SER A 156 -5.86 -5.79 -6.82
N THR A 157 -5.53 -6.26 -8.03
CA THR A 157 -4.55 -5.60 -8.90
C THR A 157 -5.08 -4.25 -9.41
N ILE A 158 -6.35 -4.15 -9.79
CA ILE A 158 -6.96 -2.89 -10.26
C ILE A 158 -6.93 -1.83 -9.16
N PHE A 159 -7.33 -2.21 -7.94
CA PHE A 159 -7.38 -1.27 -6.83
C PHE A 159 -6.01 -0.78 -6.41
N VAL A 160 -5.00 -1.65 -6.41
CA VAL A 160 -3.61 -1.24 -6.14
C VAL A 160 -3.09 -0.29 -7.24
N ILE A 161 -3.42 -0.52 -8.51
CA ILE A 161 -3.03 0.42 -9.59
C ILE A 161 -3.72 1.77 -9.42
N ALA A 162 -5.01 1.77 -9.06
CA ALA A 162 -5.75 3.01 -8.80
C ALA A 162 -5.14 3.79 -7.62
N ASP A 163 -4.76 3.11 -6.54
CA ASP A 163 -4.08 3.73 -5.40
C ASP A 163 -2.69 4.28 -5.79
N ILE A 164 -1.93 3.60 -6.66
CA ILE A 164 -0.66 4.13 -7.20
C ILE A 164 -0.88 5.43 -7.97
N VAL A 165 -1.94 5.53 -8.77
CA VAL A 165 -2.27 6.79 -9.47
C VAL A 165 -2.59 7.89 -8.46
N CYS A 166 -3.35 7.59 -7.41
CA CYS A 166 -3.65 8.54 -6.35
C CYS A 166 -2.38 8.99 -5.62
N LEU A 167 -1.47 8.06 -5.33
CA LEU A 167 -0.18 8.33 -4.71
C LEU A 167 0.68 9.28 -5.54
N VAL A 168 0.70 9.13 -6.87
CA VAL A 168 1.42 10.05 -7.76
C VAL A 168 0.84 11.45 -7.68
N ILE A 169 -0.50 11.58 -7.68
CA ILE A 169 -1.17 12.88 -7.53
C ILE A 169 -0.83 13.52 -6.18
N GLN A 170 -0.87 12.75 -5.09
CA GLN A 170 -0.54 13.22 -3.74
C GLN A 170 0.93 13.66 -3.62
N ALA A 171 1.86 12.85 -4.16
CA ALA A 171 3.28 13.19 -4.17
C ALA A 171 3.57 14.45 -5.00
N ALA A 172 2.91 14.59 -6.15
CA ALA A 172 3.02 15.78 -6.99
C ALA A 172 2.47 17.03 -6.28
N GLY A 173 1.28 16.94 -5.68
CA GLY A 173 0.69 18.04 -4.92
C GLY A 173 1.54 18.44 -3.71
N GLY A 174 2.08 17.47 -2.99
CA GLY A 174 2.98 17.69 -1.86
C GLY A 174 4.32 18.33 -2.26
N GLY A 175 4.88 17.90 -3.38
CA GLY A 175 6.09 18.49 -3.95
C GLY A 175 5.87 19.95 -4.36
N ILE A 176 4.79 20.24 -5.09
CA ILE A 176 4.43 21.61 -5.48
C ILE A 176 4.21 22.48 -4.25
N ALA A 177 3.50 21.97 -3.24
CA ALA A 177 3.29 22.70 -2.00
C ALA A 177 4.63 23.03 -1.33
N GLY A 178 5.53 22.07 -1.17
CA GLY A 178 6.82 22.26 -0.49
C GLY A 178 7.82 23.15 -1.21
N THR A 179 7.73 23.29 -2.54
CA THR A 179 8.63 24.15 -3.34
C THR A 179 8.04 25.51 -3.70
N ALA A 180 6.79 25.79 -3.31
CA ALA A 180 6.13 27.06 -3.62
C ALA A 180 6.86 28.23 -2.93
N GLY A 181 7.09 29.31 -3.68
CA GLY A 181 7.66 30.56 -3.14
C GLY A 181 6.62 31.50 -2.53
N ASP A 182 5.34 31.14 -2.64
CA ASP A 182 4.19 31.97 -2.32
C ASP A 182 3.04 31.11 -1.74
N SER A 183 2.14 31.76 -1.00
CA SER A 183 0.99 31.09 -0.36
C SER A 183 0.00 30.52 -1.37
N GLN A 184 -0.15 31.14 -2.54
CA GLN A 184 -1.05 30.66 -3.59
C GLN A 184 -0.51 29.37 -4.24
N GLY A 185 0.79 29.29 -4.52
CA GLY A 185 1.44 28.05 -4.95
C GLY A 185 1.30 26.93 -3.91
N ALA A 186 1.50 27.24 -2.63
CA ALA A 186 1.35 26.27 -1.54
C ALA A 186 -0.09 25.73 -1.43
N ASN A 187 -1.09 26.61 -1.54
CA ASN A 187 -2.51 26.22 -1.54
C ASN A 187 -2.88 25.40 -2.79
N THR A 188 -2.30 25.73 -3.94
CA THR A 188 -2.51 24.95 -5.18
C THR A 188 -2.02 23.51 -5.00
N GLY A 189 -0.86 23.32 -4.37
CA GLY A 189 -0.37 21.99 -4.01
C GLY A 189 -1.32 21.23 -3.07
N ALA A 190 -1.86 21.90 -2.04
CA ALA A 190 -2.85 21.33 -1.12
C ALA A 190 -4.12 20.85 -1.84
N TYR A 191 -4.65 21.63 -2.79
CA TYR A 191 -5.82 21.23 -3.58
C TYR A 191 -5.54 20.02 -4.47
N ILE A 192 -4.35 19.94 -5.08
CA ILE A 192 -3.93 18.77 -5.86
C ILE A 192 -3.85 17.54 -4.96
N MET A 193 -3.25 17.65 -3.76
CA MET A 193 -3.22 16.55 -2.78
C MET A 193 -4.64 16.11 -2.39
N THR A 194 -5.53 17.06 -2.13
CA THR A 194 -6.95 16.80 -1.81
C THR A 194 -7.63 16.00 -2.92
N GLY A 195 -7.40 16.37 -4.18
CA GLY A 195 -7.91 15.64 -5.33
C GLY A 195 -7.48 14.17 -5.32
N GLY A 196 -6.21 13.89 -5.01
CA GLY A 196 -5.70 12.52 -4.86
C GLY A 196 -6.39 11.75 -3.72
N VAL A 197 -6.61 12.39 -2.57
CA VAL A 197 -7.33 11.78 -1.43
C VAL A 197 -8.79 11.48 -1.78
N VAL A 198 -9.48 12.38 -2.49
CA VAL A 198 -10.88 12.19 -2.92
C VAL A 198 -11.00 11.04 -3.92
N VAL A 199 -10.10 10.97 -4.91
CA VAL A 199 -10.09 9.85 -5.87
C VAL A 199 -9.84 8.53 -5.14
N GLN A 200 -8.89 8.50 -4.19
CA GLN A 200 -8.63 7.32 -3.37
C GLN A 200 -9.85 6.91 -2.52
N LEU A 201 -10.59 7.88 -1.97
CA LEU A 201 -11.83 7.61 -1.24
C LEU A 201 -12.87 6.94 -2.15
N VAL A 202 -13.06 7.43 -3.38
CA VAL A 202 -13.97 6.81 -4.36
C VAL A 202 -13.55 5.38 -4.67
N VAL A 203 -12.25 5.13 -4.88
CA VAL A 203 -11.70 3.78 -5.10
C VAL A 203 -11.99 2.87 -3.91
N THR A 204 -11.83 3.38 -2.69
CA THR A 204 -12.11 2.63 -1.45
C THR A 204 -13.60 2.31 -1.30
N VAL A 205 -14.50 3.24 -1.67
CA VAL A 205 -15.96 2.99 -1.67
C VAL A 205 -16.34 1.91 -2.67
N LEU A 206 -15.72 1.90 -3.87
CA LEU A 206 -15.92 0.83 -4.85
C LEU A 206 -15.45 -0.53 -4.31
N PHE A 207 -14.31 -0.55 -3.59
CA PHE A 207 -13.85 -1.76 -2.92
C PHE A 207 -14.86 -2.25 -1.86
N ILE A 208 -15.42 -1.35 -1.04
CA ILE A 208 -16.45 -1.69 -0.04
C ILE A 208 -17.67 -2.31 -0.71
N ALA A 209 -18.13 -1.73 -1.83
CA ALA A 209 -19.28 -2.27 -2.56
C ALA A 209 -19.03 -3.72 -3.02
N LEU A 210 -17.85 -4.02 -3.56
CA LEU A 210 -17.48 -5.39 -3.95
C LEU A 210 -17.29 -6.32 -2.75
N PHE A 211 -16.74 -5.82 -1.65
CA PHE A 211 -16.56 -6.57 -0.42
C PHE A 211 -17.91 -6.97 0.17
N CYS A 212 -18.85 -6.02 0.25
CA CYS A 212 -20.23 -6.26 0.67
C CYS A 212 -20.97 -7.22 -0.27
N GLU A 213 -20.79 -7.08 -1.59
CA GLU A 213 -21.36 -8.00 -2.57
C GLU A 213 -20.86 -9.44 -2.34
N TRP A 214 -19.56 -9.62 -2.12
CA TRP A 214 -18.98 -10.93 -1.84
C TRP A 214 -19.51 -11.51 -0.52
N LEU A 215 -19.61 -10.71 0.54
CA LEU A 215 -20.18 -11.15 1.82
C LEU A 215 -21.64 -11.58 1.67
N TRP A 216 -22.43 -10.81 0.93
CA TRP A 216 -23.83 -11.11 0.69
C TRP A 216 -24.00 -12.40 -0.11
N ARG A 217 -23.26 -12.55 -1.21
CA ARG A 217 -23.26 -13.77 -2.04
C ARG A 217 -22.81 -15.01 -1.29
N ARG A 218 -21.79 -14.88 -0.44
CA ARG A 218 -21.31 -15.97 0.43
C ARG A 218 -22.37 -16.39 1.44
N LYS A 219 -23.06 -15.44 2.07
CA LYS A 219 -24.13 -15.73 3.04
C LYS A 219 -25.34 -16.40 2.39
N HIS A 220 -25.67 -16.04 1.15
CA HIS A 220 -26.80 -16.60 0.40
C HIS A 220 -26.42 -17.76 -0.54
N PHE A 221 -25.21 -18.31 -0.42
CA PHE A 221 -24.69 -19.41 -1.26
C PHE A 221 -24.99 -19.24 -2.76
N SER A 222 -24.96 -18.00 -3.26
CA SER A 222 -25.36 -17.66 -4.63
C SER A 222 -24.13 -17.39 -5.48
N PRO A 223 -23.68 -18.35 -6.31
CA PRO A 223 -22.47 -18.17 -7.13
C PRO A 223 -22.67 -17.06 -8.16
N ALA A 224 -21.58 -16.39 -8.51
CA ALA A 224 -21.57 -15.38 -9.56
C ALA A 224 -21.82 -16.04 -10.93
N LYS A 225 -22.84 -15.54 -11.65
CA LYS A 225 -23.22 -16.06 -12.98
C LYS A 225 -22.11 -15.93 -14.03
N LYS A 226 -21.20 -14.97 -13.87
CA LYS A 226 -20.06 -14.74 -14.77
C LYS A 226 -18.92 -14.06 -14.01
N GLN A 227 -17.73 -14.66 -14.04
CA GLN A 227 -16.51 -14.05 -13.50
C GLN A 227 -15.82 -13.20 -14.57
N TYR A 228 -15.61 -11.92 -14.30
CA TYR A 228 -14.89 -11.03 -15.23
C TYR A 228 -13.39 -10.97 -14.86
N ASN A 229 -12.51 -11.33 -15.81
CA ASN A 229 -11.06 -11.34 -15.64
C ASN A 229 -10.37 -10.44 -16.68
N PRO A 230 -10.27 -9.12 -16.42
CA PRO A 230 -9.68 -8.17 -17.37
C PRO A 230 -8.19 -8.44 -17.64
N PHE A 231 -7.48 -9.10 -16.71
CA PHE A 231 -6.05 -9.38 -16.84
C PHE A 231 -5.72 -10.83 -17.24
N ALA A 232 -6.71 -11.62 -17.67
CA ALA A 232 -6.51 -13.02 -18.06
C ALA A 232 -5.37 -13.21 -19.08
N ARG A 233 -5.22 -12.26 -20.01
CA ARG A 233 -4.16 -12.27 -21.03
C ARG A 233 -2.75 -12.07 -20.46
N PHE A 234 -2.61 -11.26 -19.40
CA PHE A 234 -1.32 -10.99 -18.76
C PHE A 234 -0.83 -12.17 -17.90
N TYR A 235 -1.73 -12.77 -17.11
CA TYR A 235 -1.39 -13.94 -16.31
C TYR A 235 -0.97 -15.14 -17.18
N ARG A 236 -1.65 -15.36 -18.32
CA ARG A 236 -1.29 -16.41 -19.28
C ARG A 236 0.12 -16.24 -19.84
N LYS A 237 0.56 -15.01 -20.11
CA LYS A 237 1.90 -14.72 -20.64
C LYS A 237 3.01 -14.99 -19.62
N ARG A 238 2.80 -14.65 -18.34
CA ARG A 238 3.78 -14.89 -17.25
C ARG A 238 4.03 -16.39 -17.00
N ASN A 239 2.99 -17.22 -17.11
CA ASN A 239 3.12 -18.67 -16.98
C ASN A 239 3.87 -19.31 -18.16
N HIS A 240 3.69 -18.79 -19.39
CA HIS A 240 4.47 -19.24 -20.55
C HIS A 240 5.95 -18.89 -20.43
N THR A 241 6.31 -17.68 -19.97
CA THR A 241 7.71 -17.28 -19.78
C THR A 241 8.40 -18.09 -18.69
N LYS A 242 7.73 -18.35 -17.55
CA LYS A 242 8.29 -19.23 -16.50
C LYS A 242 8.49 -20.67 -16.98
N ARG A 243 7.55 -21.21 -17.77
CA ARG A 243 7.65 -22.55 -18.34
C ARG A 243 8.79 -22.66 -19.37
N ASN A 244 8.98 -21.64 -20.21
CA ASN A 244 10.12 -21.60 -21.13
C ASN A 244 11.46 -21.52 -20.37
N ASN A 245 11.60 -20.65 -19.36
CA ASN A 245 12.84 -20.58 -18.58
C ASN A 245 13.17 -21.90 -17.87
N ARG A 246 12.16 -22.63 -17.36
CA ARG A 246 12.37 -23.93 -16.72
C ARG A 246 12.82 -25.00 -17.72
N ASN A 247 12.28 -24.98 -18.94
CA ASN A 247 12.71 -25.88 -20.00
C ASN A 247 14.11 -25.54 -20.52
N THR A 248 14.49 -24.26 -20.56
CA THR A 248 15.84 -23.85 -20.94
C THR A 248 16.88 -24.31 -19.91
N VAL A 249 16.63 -24.11 -18.61
CA VAL A 249 17.54 -24.57 -17.54
C VAL A 249 17.71 -26.09 -17.54
N ASN A 250 16.61 -26.85 -17.67
CA ASN A 250 16.69 -28.31 -17.75
C ASN A 250 17.46 -28.79 -19.00
N ASN A 251 17.37 -28.06 -20.12
CA ASN A 251 18.15 -28.38 -21.32
C ASN A 251 19.64 -28.02 -21.17
N THR A 252 19.98 -27.00 -20.40
CA THR A 252 21.39 -26.64 -20.12
C THR A 252 22.06 -27.58 -19.12
N GLU A 253 21.31 -28.08 -18.12
CA GLU A 253 21.80 -29.14 -17.19
C GLU A 253 22.00 -30.48 -17.92
N ASN A 254 21.12 -30.84 -18.85
CA ASN A 254 21.29 -32.06 -19.65
C ASN A 254 22.45 -31.95 -20.68
N ALA A 255 22.78 -30.74 -21.14
CA ALA A 255 23.91 -30.51 -22.04
C ALA A 255 25.26 -30.60 -21.30
N SER A 256 25.31 -30.19 -20.04
CA SER A 256 26.53 -30.22 -19.22
C SER A 256 26.85 -31.60 -18.61
N PHE A 257 25.92 -32.55 -18.67
CA PHE A 257 26.14 -33.95 -18.26
C PHE A 257 26.67 -34.86 -19.40
N ASN A 258 26.75 -34.38 -20.64
CA ASN A 258 27.16 -35.18 -21.80
C ASN A 258 28.54 -34.82 -22.39
N GLU A 259 29.30 -33.90 -21.80
CA GLU A 259 30.67 -33.53 -22.26
C GLU A 259 31.78 -34.15 -21.41
N GLY A 260 31.75 -35.47 -21.22
CA GLY A 260 32.86 -36.16 -20.59
C GLY A 260 32.82 -37.66 -20.80
N VAL A 261 33.38 -38.12 -21.93
CA VAL A 261 34.31 -39.26 -22.06
C VAL A 261 34.71 -39.34 -23.54
N ASP A 262 35.90 -38.84 -23.87
CA ASP A 262 36.66 -39.22 -25.07
C ASP A 262 37.66 -40.32 -24.67
N SER A 263 37.80 -41.37 -25.51
CA SER A 263 39.08 -42.03 -25.84
C SER A 263 38.90 -43.22 -26.80
N SER A 264 39.34 -43.01 -28.04
CA SER A 264 40.28 -43.83 -28.84
C SER A 264 40.30 -45.36 -28.66
N GLY A 265 40.08 -46.12 -29.74
CA GLY A 265 40.45 -47.54 -29.79
C GLY A 265 39.97 -48.30 -31.02
N THR A 266 40.94 -48.75 -31.82
CA THR A 266 40.84 -49.43 -33.11
C THR A 266 40.39 -50.90 -33.02
N ALA A 267 39.76 -51.38 -34.10
CA ALA A 267 39.79 -52.75 -34.66
C ALA A 267 38.70 -53.80 -34.28
N MET A 268 38.09 -54.30 -35.36
CA MET A 268 37.78 -55.71 -35.69
C MET A 268 36.68 -56.49 -34.94
N GLU A 269 35.58 -56.74 -35.68
CA GLU A 269 35.28 -58.05 -36.33
C GLU A 269 33.87 -58.66 -36.08
N GLN A 270 33.28 -59.10 -37.22
CA GLN A 270 32.25 -60.14 -37.44
C GLN A 270 30.73 -59.86 -37.23
N LEU A 271 30.10 -59.59 -38.39
CA LEU A 271 28.81 -60.04 -38.98
C LEU A 271 28.33 -61.48 -38.59
N PRO A 272 27.16 -62.01 -39.07
CA PRO A 272 26.09 -61.44 -39.93
C PRO A 272 24.64 -61.73 -39.42
N SER A 273 23.60 -61.07 -39.92
CA SER A 273 22.75 -61.52 -41.05
C SER A 273 21.40 -60.79 -40.87
N SER A 274 20.55 -60.43 -41.84
CA SER A 274 20.45 -60.52 -43.30
C SER A 274 19.40 -59.45 -43.68
N ARG A 275 19.70 -58.50 -44.56
CA ARG A 275 19.40 -58.51 -46.01
C ARG A 275 17.92 -58.78 -46.31
N TRP A 276 17.15 -57.78 -46.75
CA TRP A 276 16.85 -57.54 -48.18
C TRP A 276 16.12 -56.21 -48.37
N GLN A 277 16.28 -55.68 -49.58
CA GLN A 277 16.16 -54.30 -50.05
C GLN A 277 14.99 -54.20 -51.05
N LYS A 278 14.64 -52.96 -51.44
CA LYS A 278 13.86 -52.51 -52.63
C LYS A 278 12.32 -52.49 -52.47
N ASP A 279 11.55 -51.51 -52.99
CA ASP A 279 11.80 -50.48 -54.00
C ASP A 279 10.79 -49.30 -53.92
N LYS A 280 11.09 -48.23 -54.66
CA LYS A 280 10.36 -46.95 -54.83
C LYS A 280 8.95 -47.06 -55.46
N SER A 281 8.01 -46.17 -55.08
CA SER A 281 7.44 -45.06 -55.91
C SER A 281 5.95 -44.68 -55.68
N ARG A 282 5.72 -43.35 -55.64
CA ARG A 282 4.57 -42.52 -56.11
C ARG A 282 3.15 -42.56 -55.47
N THR A 283 2.85 -41.44 -54.77
CA THR A 283 1.66 -40.54 -54.85
C THR A 283 0.22 -41.12 -54.94
N ASN A 284 -0.64 -40.89 -53.93
CA ASN A 284 -1.66 -39.81 -53.86
C ASN A 284 -2.72 -40.05 -52.75
N SER A 285 -3.23 -38.92 -52.23
CA SER A 285 -4.56 -38.69 -51.63
C SER A 285 -4.96 -39.31 -50.28
N SER A 286 -5.09 -38.40 -49.31
CA SER A 286 -6.30 -38.15 -48.47
C SER A 286 -6.59 -39.01 -47.23
N THR A 287 -6.65 -38.29 -46.10
CA THR A 287 -7.57 -38.45 -44.95
C THR A 287 -7.48 -39.74 -44.11
N SER A 288 -7.06 -39.57 -42.86
CA SER A 288 -7.17 -40.58 -41.80
C SER A 288 -7.95 -40.00 -40.61
N PRO A 289 -9.04 -40.64 -40.14
CA PRO A 289 -9.50 -40.51 -38.77
C PRO A 289 -9.00 -41.72 -37.96
N LEU A 290 -8.37 -41.48 -36.80
CA LEU A 290 -7.92 -42.56 -35.91
C LEU A 290 -8.67 -42.51 -34.57
N ASN A 291 -9.60 -43.45 -34.45
CA ASN A 291 -9.98 -44.28 -33.30
C ASN A 291 -9.77 -43.77 -31.85
N THR A 292 -10.92 -43.74 -31.17
CA THR A 292 -11.18 -44.10 -29.77
C THR A 292 -10.17 -45.04 -29.11
N LEU A 293 -9.75 -44.67 -27.88
CA LEU A 293 -9.41 -45.62 -26.81
C LEU A 293 -9.80 -45.01 -25.45
N HIS A 294 -10.70 -45.72 -24.77
CA HIS A 294 -11.06 -45.56 -23.37
C HIS A 294 -9.81 -45.74 -22.49
N GLY A 295 -9.56 -44.81 -21.58
CA GLY A 295 -8.51 -44.92 -20.56
C GLY A 295 -8.92 -44.11 -19.34
N ASN A 296 -9.31 -44.82 -18.28
CA ASN A 296 -9.54 -44.28 -16.95
C ASN A 296 -8.34 -43.46 -16.49
N ASP A 297 -8.54 -42.17 -16.21
CA ASP A 297 -7.74 -41.39 -15.27
C ASP A 297 -8.67 -40.45 -14.48
N ASN A 298 -9.70 -41.03 -13.86
CA ASN A 298 -10.30 -40.44 -12.67
C ASN A 298 -9.35 -40.67 -11.48
N ALA A 299 -8.17 -40.07 -11.53
CA ALA A 299 -7.50 -39.73 -10.29
C ALA A 299 -8.30 -38.55 -9.72
N PRO A 300 -8.94 -38.66 -8.54
CA PRO A 300 -9.33 -37.46 -7.84
C PRO A 300 -8.01 -36.72 -7.61
N VAL A 301 -7.83 -35.59 -8.28
CA VAL A 301 -6.74 -34.69 -7.92
C VAL A 301 -7.07 -34.27 -6.50
N ASN A 302 -6.49 -34.97 -5.53
CA ASN A 302 -6.47 -34.60 -4.13
C ASN A 302 -5.59 -33.34 -4.02
N VAL A 303 -6.02 -32.24 -4.64
CA VAL A 303 -5.70 -30.93 -4.12
C VAL A 303 -6.57 -30.78 -2.89
N THR A 304 -6.15 -31.40 -1.79
CA THR A 304 -6.50 -30.92 -0.46
C THR A 304 -5.81 -29.57 -0.30
N ALA A 305 -6.27 -28.56 -1.06
CA ALA A 305 -6.09 -27.17 -0.68
C ALA A 305 -6.78 -27.10 0.67
N HIS A 306 -5.99 -26.99 1.73
CA HIS A 306 -6.49 -26.88 3.08
C HIS A 306 -7.38 -25.62 3.14
N ARG A 307 -8.69 -25.81 2.97
CA ARG A 307 -9.67 -24.73 3.10
C ARG A 307 -9.53 -24.19 4.51
N LEU A 308 -9.35 -22.87 4.62
CA LEU A 308 -9.25 -22.21 5.93
C LEU A 308 -10.47 -22.54 6.76
N SER A 309 -10.29 -22.64 8.08
CA SER A 309 -11.42 -22.79 8.98
C SER A 309 -12.34 -21.58 8.85
N GLU A 310 -13.65 -21.81 8.88
CA GLU A 310 -14.67 -20.75 8.87
C GLU A 310 -14.40 -19.66 9.92
N ARG A 311 -13.89 -20.06 11.10
CA ARG A 311 -13.49 -19.11 12.15
C ARG A 311 -12.38 -18.17 11.70
N GLN A 312 -11.36 -18.70 11.02
CA GLN A 312 -10.24 -17.89 10.51
C GLN A 312 -10.70 -16.94 9.42
N ILE A 313 -11.58 -17.39 8.53
CA ILE A 313 -12.12 -16.54 7.46
C ILE A 313 -12.95 -15.40 8.07
N ASN A 314 -13.84 -15.71 9.01
CA ASN A 314 -14.67 -14.68 9.66
C ASN A 314 -13.84 -13.65 10.42
N LEU A 315 -12.75 -14.11 11.05
CA LEU A 315 -11.81 -13.24 11.74
C LEU A 315 -11.10 -12.29 10.76
N MET A 316 -10.62 -12.79 9.61
CA MET A 316 -10.00 -11.95 8.57
C MET A 316 -11.00 -11.00 7.89
N VAL A 317 -12.25 -11.44 7.71
CA VAL A 317 -13.33 -10.58 7.22
C VAL A 317 -13.59 -9.44 8.22
N GLY A 318 -13.62 -9.74 9.52
CA GLY A 318 -13.73 -8.74 10.58
C GLY A 318 -12.55 -7.75 10.55
N LEU A 319 -11.33 -8.26 10.34
CA LEU A 319 -10.13 -7.44 10.20
C LEU A 319 -10.21 -6.46 9.03
N ILE A 320 -10.57 -6.94 7.83
CA ILE A 320 -10.75 -6.08 6.64
C ILE A 320 -11.87 -5.06 6.88
N SER A 321 -12.99 -5.49 7.48
CA SER A 321 -14.15 -4.62 7.74
C SER A 321 -13.77 -3.47 8.68
N ALA A 322 -13.14 -3.79 9.81
CA ALA A 322 -12.68 -2.81 10.79
C ALA A 322 -11.60 -1.89 10.18
N GLY A 323 -10.62 -2.46 9.49
CA GLY A 323 -9.56 -1.69 8.85
C GLY A 323 -10.06 -0.73 7.77
N THR A 324 -11.00 -1.19 6.93
CA THR A 324 -11.59 -0.36 5.87
C THR A 324 -12.44 0.77 6.46
N LEU A 325 -13.19 0.53 7.54
CA LEU A 325 -13.95 1.56 8.24
C LEU A 325 -13.03 2.68 8.78
N LEU A 326 -11.92 2.32 9.42
CA LEU A 326 -10.94 3.28 9.94
C LEU A 326 -10.34 4.14 8.82
N ILE A 327 -9.99 3.52 7.68
CA ILE A 327 -9.46 4.23 6.51
C ILE A 327 -10.50 5.20 5.96
N VAL A 328 -11.77 4.81 5.82
CA VAL A 328 -12.83 5.70 5.29
C VAL A 328 -13.04 6.92 6.17
N ILE A 329 -13.15 6.73 7.49
CA ILE A 329 -13.36 7.85 8.42
C ILE A 329 -12.19 8.85 8.31
N ARG A 330 -10.95 8.35 8.27
CA ARG A 330 -9.77 9.18 8.05
C ARG A 330 -9.79 9.87 6.69
N SER A 331 -10.05 9.15 5.60
CA SER A 331 -10.07 9.70 4.24
C SER A 331 -11.12 10.80 4.09
N PHE A 332 -12.28 10.66 4.74
CA PHE A 332 -13.29 11.71 4.80
C PHE A 332 -12.78 12.94 5.56
N TYR A 333 -12.22 12.75 6.77
CA TYR A 333 -11.60 13.84 7.54
C TYR A 333 -10.54 14.58 6.71
N ARG A 334 -9.62 13.86 6.07
CA ARG A 334 -8.54 14.45 5.25
C ARG A 334 -9.05 15.20 4.02
N SER A 335 -10.10 14.68 3.38
CA SER A 335 -10.73 15.37 2.24
C SER A 335 -11.30 16.71 2.68
N VAL A 336 -11.94 16.77 3.85
CA VAL A 336 -12.53 17.99 4.39
C VAL A 336 -11.47 18.95 4.93
N GLU A 337 -10.47 18.43 5.65
CA GLU A 337 -9.35 19.19 6.21
C GLU A 337 -8.61 20.00 5.13
N LEU A 338 -8.23 19.35 4.02
CA LEU A 338 -7.44 19.98 2.95
C LEU A 338 -8.30 20.76 1.94
N SER A 339 -9.62 20.59 1.95
CA SER A 339 -10.54 21.25 0.99
C SER A 339 -10.55 22.77 1.09
N ASN A 340 -10.18 23.34 2.24
CA ASN A 340 -10.12 24.79 2.47
C ASN A 340 -8.68 25.33 2.47
N GLY A 341 -7.71 24.54 1.99
CA GLY A 341 -6.28 24.88 2.08
C GLY A 341 -5.76 24.79 3.51
N TRP A 342 -4.61 25.44 3.76
CA TRP A 342 -3.89 25.32 5.03
C TRP A 342 -4.53 26.09 6.19
N GLU A 343 -5.37 27.10 5.90
CA GLU A 343 -6.00 27.98 6.88
C GLU A 343 -7.43 27.55 7.25
N GLY A 344 -7.86 26.35 6.82
CA GLY A 344 -9.21 25.86 7.08
C GLY A 344 -9.53 25.72 8.59
N PRO A 345 -10.79 25.94 9.00
CA PRO A 345 -11.19 25.84 10.42
C PRO A 345 -11.02 24.42 11.01
N ILE A 346 -10.96 23.41 10.14
CA ILE A 346 -10.75 22.00 10.54
C ILE A 346 -9.26 21.67 10.59
N ALA A 347 -8.45 22.22 9.69
CA ALA A 347 -6.99 22.06 9.69
C ALA A 347 -6.35 22.67 10.94
N THR A 348 -6.96 23.73 11.49
CA THR A 348 -6.50 24.43 12.69
C THR A 348 -6.98 23.81 14.02
N ASN A 349 -7.61 22.63 13.99
CA ASN A 349 -8.14 21.95 15.18
C ASN A 349 -7.32 20.69 15.53
N GLU A 350 -6.38 20.84 16.47
CA GLU A 350 -5.46 19.75 16.84
C GLU A 350 -6.16 18.47 17.35
N PRO A 351 -7.13 18.53 18.28
CA PRO A 351 -7.82 17.32 18.74
C PRO A 351 -8.45 16.49 17.61
N LEU A 352 -9.00 17.14 16.58
CA LEU A 352 -9.56 16.43 15.43
C LEU A 352 -8.47 15.73 14.63
N PHE A 353 -7.34 16.40 14.40
CA PHE A 353 -6.18 15.78 13.76
C PHE A 353 -5.66 14.58 14.56
N LEU A 354 -5.44 14.71 15.87
CA LEU A 354 -4.92 13.62 16.70
C LEU A 354 -5.89 12.43 16.76
N GLY A 355 -7.20 12.69 16.84
CA GLY A 355 -8.23 11.66 16.94
C GLY A 355 -8.56 10.99 15.60
N LEU A 356 -8.93 11.77 14.59
CA LEU A 356 -9.45 11.27 13.31
C LEU A 356 -8.36 10.91 12.31
N ASP A 357 -7.13 11.38 12.52
CA ASP A 357 -6.00 10.97 11.70
C ASP A 357 -5.09 9.99 12.46
N GLY A 358 -4.50 10.44 13.56
CA GLY A 358 -3.51 9.66 14.31
C GLY A 358 -4.07 8.41 14.98
N ALA A 359 -5.09 8.57 15.82
CA ALA A 359 -5.62 7.46 16.60
C ALA A 359 -6.23 6.37 15.72
N LEU A 360 -6.90 6.72 14.62
CA LEU A 360 -7.47 5.73 13.70
C LEU A 360 -6.40 4.85 13.05
N MET A 361 -5.28 5.42 12.60
CA MET A 361 -4.19 4.63 12.01
C MET A 361 -3.40 3.87 13.06
N PHE A 362 -3.24 4.42 14.27
CA PHE A 362 -2.70 3.67 15.39
C PHE A 362 -3.53 2.41 15.66
N ILE A 363 -4.86 2.54 15.76
CA ILE A 363 -5.76 1.39 15.95
C ILE A 363 -5.62 0.39 14.79
N PHE A 364 -5.56 0.85 13.54
CA PHE A 364 -5.37 -0.01 12.38
C PHE A 364 -4.07 -0.84 12.48
N VAL A 365 -2.94 -0.18 12.75
CA VAL A 365 -1.62 -0.80 12.79
C VAL A 365 -1.55 -1.87 13.86
N TYR A 366 -2.09 -1.59 15.04
CA TYR A 366 -2.07 -2.54 16.15
C TYR A 366 -3.09 -3.66 15.96
N LEU A 367 -4.26 -3.39 15.37
CA LEU A 367 -5.21 -4.43 15.00
C LEU A 367 -4.57 -5.45 14.05
N TYR A 368 -3.84 -4.97 13.04
CA TYR A 368 -3.09 -5.83 12.10
C TYR A 368 -1.86 -6.50 12.72
N ALA A 369 -1.31 -5.97 13.81
CA ALA A 369 -0.21 -6.61 14.54
C ALA A 369 -0.73 -7.76 15.42
N PHE A 370 -1.83 -7.55 16.14
CA PHE A 370 -2.47 -8.58 16.98
C PHE A 370 -3.10 -9.69 16.14
N ILE A 371 -3.80 -9.31 15.08
CA ILE A 371 -4.45 -10.21 14.13
C ILE A 371 -3.58 -10.27 12.87
N HIS A 372 -2.31 -10.66 13.04
CA HIS A 372 -1.42 -10.74 11.91
C HIS A 372 -1.91 -11.80 10.91
N PRO A 373 -2.00 -11.51 9.60
CA PRO A 373 -2.43 -12.50 8.61
C PRO A 373 -1.63 -13.81 8.69
N GLY A 374 -0.33 -13.74 8.98
CA GLY A 374 0.51 -14.92 9.20
C GLY A 374 0.00 -15.87 10.28
N LEU A 375 -0.64 -15.36 11.34
CA LEU A 375 -1.24 -16.17 12.40
C LEU A 375 -2.49 -16.92 11.91
N ALA A 376 -3.28 -16.29 11.04
CA ALA A 376 -4.52 -16.87 10.51
C ALA A 376 -4.29 -17.89 9.39
N PHE A 377 -3.30 -17.67 8.53
CA PHE A 377 -3.03 -18.54 7.36
C PHE A 377 -1.86 -19.51 7.57
N GLY A 378 -1.07 -19.34 8.63
CA GLY A 378 0.16 -20.10 8.86
C GLY A 378 1.27 -19.78 7.85
N ARG A 379 2.46 -20.35 8.05
CA ARG A 379 3.64 -20.14 7.18
C ARG A 379 3.51 -20.69 5.74
N ARG A 380 2.40 -21.35 5.39
CA ARG A 380 2.31 -22.24 4.21
C ARG A 380 1.48 -21.71 3.04
N LEU A 381 0.92 -20.50 3.14
CA LEU A 381 0.11 -19.91 2.07
C LEU A 381 0.88 -18.97 1.14
N PHE A 382 2.21 -18.87 1.33
CA PHE A 382 3.09 -18.00 0.56
C PHE A 382 4.46 -18.64 0.32
#